data_AF-A0A9X6N3V7-F1
#
_entry.id   AF-A0A9X6N3V7-F1
#
_cell.length_a   1.000
_cell.length_b   1.000
_cell.length_c   1.000
_cell.angle_alpha   90.00
_cell.angle_beta   90.00
_cell.angle_gamma   90.00
#
_symmetry.space_group_name_H-M   'P 1'
#
loop_
_entity.id
_entity.type
_entity.pdbx_description
1 polymer ?
#
loop_
_entity_poly.entity_id
_entity_poly.type
_entity_poly.pdbx_seq_one_letter_code
_entity_poly.pdbx_strand_id
1 'polypeptide(L)'
;MFLGQPGKGTKHRIGDWLSKELMQAISIAQTVIKPKERYDFWIESATNLLAGSILYLNQRHGDLYYLDLEKVREFVQQAKENDNYLLELSELLKKDHPAYQIFSVLALSVKETRQCTINTLLRILDEQQKQHDNLEKQRDYFWFQY
;
A
#
# COMPACT_ATOMS: atom_id res chain seq x y z
N MET A 1 0.21 50.17 -2.81
CA MET A 1 1.44 49.38 -3.08
C MET A 1 1.61 48.39 -1.93
N PHE A 2 1.74 47.11 -2.26
CA PHE A 2 1.73 45.96 -1.36
C PHE A 2 2.80 46.02 -0.25
N LEU A 3 2.56 45.30 0.85
CA LEU A 3 3.30 44.05 1.17
C LEU A 3 2.68 43.37 2.41
N GLY A 4 1.97 42.26 2.15
CA GLY A 4 1.54 41.32 3.17
C GLY A 4 2.72 40.62 3.81
N GLN A 5 2.61 40.30 5.11
CA GLN A 5 3.62 39.50 5.77
C GLN A 5 3.49 38.01 5.36
N PRO A 6 4.61 37.32 5.09
CA PRO A 6 4.61 35.94 4.60
C PRO A 6 4.24 34.95 5.70
N GLY A 7 3.69 33.83 5.25
CA GLY A 7 3.08 32.77 6.05
C GLY A 7 3.91 32.32 7.25
N LYS A 8 3.25 32.28 8.42
CA LYS A 8 3.58 31.34 9.47
C LYS A 8 3.40 29.94 8.91
N GLY A 9 4.48 29.35 8.41
CA GLY A 9 4.55 27.92 8.16
C GLY A 9 4.13 27.20 9.43
N THR A 10 2.94 26.60 9.40
CA THR A 10 2.48 25.70 10.44
C THR A 10 3.53 24.60 10.57
N LYS A 11 4.18 24.53 11.74
CA LYS A 11 5.00 23.39 12.15
C LYS A 11 4.08 22.18 12.20
N HIS A 12 3.91 21.51 11.07
CA HIS A 12 3.23 20.22 11.01
C HIS A 12 4.06 19.26 11.85
N ARG A 13 3.44 18.63 12.86
CA ARG A 13 4.15 17.64 13.67
C ARG A 13 4.46 16.44 12.77
N ILE A 14 5.58 15.76 12.99
CA ILE A 14 5.93 14.54 12.23
C ILE A 14 4.80 13.51 12.28
N GLY A 15 4.07 13.43 13.40
CA GLY A 15 2.85 12.62 13.51
C GLY A 15 1.70 13.04 12.58
N ASP A 16 1.53 14.34 12.33
CA ASP A 16 0.51 14.85 11.39
C ASP A 16 0.88 14.48 9.95
N TRP A 17 2.17 14.46 9.65
CA TRP A 17 2.68 14.06 8.33
C TRP A 17 2.54 12.55 8.12
N LEU A 18 2.96 11.74 9.09
CA LEU A 18 2.80 10.28 9.07
C LEU A 18 1.32 9.87 8.99
N SER A 19 0.42 10.61 9.64
CA SER A 19 -1.02 10.41 9.52
C SER A 19 -1.53 10.69 8.10
N LYS A 20 -1.04 11.75 7.44
CA LYS A 20 -1.42 12.07 6.05
C LYS A 20 -0.93 11.01 5.06
N GLU A 21 0.32 10.60 5.18
CA GLU A 21 0.91 9.56 4.33
C GLU A 21 0.17 8.22 4.49
N LEU A 22 -0.09 7.83 5.73
CA LEU A 22 -0.83 6.62 6.03
C LEU A 22 -2.26 6.69 5.46
N MET A 23 -2.97 7.81 5.64
CA MET A 23 -4.29 8.00 5.05
C MET A 23 -4.25 7.90 3.52
N GLN A 24 -3.24 8.48 2.88
CA GLN A 24 -3.09 8.39 1.43
C GLN A 24 -2.83 6.94 1.00
N ALA A 25 -1.90 6.24 1.66
CA ALA A 25 -1.58 4.85 1.33
C ALA A 25 -2.78 3.92 1.53
N ILE A 26 -3.56 4.10 2.60
CA ILE A 26 -4.81 3.37 2.85
C ILE A 26 -5.83 3.70 1.76
N SER A 27 -5.99 4.98 1.40
CA SER A 27 -6.92 5.38 0.34
C SER A 27 -6.56 4.73 -0.99
N ILE A 28 -5.27 4.70 -1.36
CA ILE A 28 -4.80 4.01 -2.56
C ILE A 28 -5.08 2.50 -2.45
N ALA A 29 -4.74 1.87 -1.33
CA ALA A 29 -5.00 0.45 -1.12
C ALA A 29 -6.49 0.10 -1.26
N GLN A 30 -7.40 0.95 -0.79
CA GLN A 30 -8.85 0.75 -0.90
C GLN A 30 -9.40 0.93 -2.32
N THR A 31 -8.67 1.63 -3.21
CA THR A 31 -9.06 1.66 -4.64
C THR A 31 -8.86 0.30 -5.32
N VAL A 32 -7.88 -0.46 -4.86
CA VAL A 32 -7.53 -1.80 -5.35
C VAL A 32 -8.32 -2.88 -4.62
N ILE A 33 -8.40 -2.75 -3.30
CA ILE A 33 -9.08 -3.69 -2.42
C ILE A 33 -10.39 -3.04 -1.97
N LYS A 34 -11.48 -3.38 -2.66
CA LYS A 34 -12.78 -2.80 -2.32
C LYS A 34 -13.19 -3.22 -0.90
N PRO A 35 -13.49 -2.26 0.00
CA PRO A 35 -14.04 -2.60 1.30
C PRO A 35 -15.40 -3.28 1.13
N LYS A 36 -15.69 -4.24 1.99
CA LYS A 36 -17.00 -4.91 2.03
C LYS A 36 -17.95 -4.16 2.96
N GLU A 37 -19.25 -4.29 2.72
CA GLU A 37 -20.31 -3.71 3.58
C GLU A 37 -20.24 -4.23 5.03
N ARG A 38 -19.73 -5.45 5.21
CA ARG A 38 -19.46 -6.04 6.52
C ARG A 38 -17.96 -6.20 6.70
N TYR A 39 -17.52 -6.05 7.95
CA TYR A 39 -16.15 -6.28 8.35
C TYR A 39 -15.65 -7.64 7.88
N ASP A 40 -14.54 -7.63 7.16
CA ASP A 40 -13.83 -8.82 6.72
C ASP A 40 -12.36 -8.66 7.11
N PHE A 41 -11.96 -9.43 8.11
CA PHE A 41 -10.62 -9.39 8.69
C PHE A 41 -9.52 -9.55 7.63
N TRP A 42 -9.73 -10.42 6.63
CA TRP A 42 -8.73 -10.69 5.61
C TRP A 42 -8.59 -9.53 4.63
N ILE A 43 -9.71 -8.88 4.30
CA ILE A 43 -9.73 -7.68 3.45
C ILE A 43 -9.04 -6.52 4.15
N GLU A 44 -9.33 -6.29 5.43
CA GLU A 44 -8.67 -5.23 6.19
C GLU A 44 -7.17 -5.49 6.37
N SER A 45 -6.79 -6.72 6.73
CA SER A 45 -5.39 -7.09 6.90
C SER A 45 -4.60 -6.95 5.58
N ALA A 46 -5.20 -7.36 4.46
CA ALA A 46 -4.60 -7.20 3.13
C ALA A 46 -4.50 -5.72 2.72
N THR A 47 -5.50 -4.90 3.06
CA THR A 47 -5.48 -3.44 2.83
C THR A 47 -4.36 -2.78 3.61
N ASN A 48 -4.20 -3.13 4.89
CA ASN A 48 -3.13 -2.63 5.73
C ASN A 48 -1.77 -3.05 5.19
N LEU A 49 -1.59 -4.33 4.81
CA LEU A 49 -0.34 -4.79 4.21
C LEU A 49 -0.02 -4.02 2.92
N LEU A 50 -1.00 -3.81 2.03
CA LEU A 50 -0.81 -3.05 0.80
C LEU A 50 -0.41 -1.59 1.10
N ALA A 51 -1.07 -0.94 2.06
CA ALA A 51 -0.69 0.41 2.50
C ALA A 51 0.75 0.44 3.05
N GLY A 52 1.12 -0.53 3.89
CA GLY A 52 2.49 -0.69 4.39
C GLY A 52 3.51 -0.85 3.26
N SER A 53 3.21 -1.66 2.25
CA SER A 53 4.06 -1.85 1.07
C SER A 53 4.25 -0.55 0.28
N ILE A 54 3.17 0.22 0.04
CA ILE A 54 3.24 1.53 -0.65
C ILE A 54 4.14 2.50 0.14
N LEU A 55 3.96 2.56 1.45
CA LEU A 55 4.75 3.43 2.34
C LEU A 55 6.23 3.04 2.34
N TYR A 56 6.53 1.73 2.38
CA TYR A 56 7.88 1.19 2.40
C TYR A 56 8.63 1.36 1.09
N LEU A 57 8.00 1.00 -0.03
CA LEU A 57 8.60 1.16 -1.36
C LEU A 57 8.75 2.65 -1.73
N ASN A 58 8.07 3.53 -1.00
CA ASN A 58 8.17 4.97 -1.12
C ASN A 58 7.97 5.49 -2.55
N GLN A 59 7.04 4.87 -3.26
CA GLN A 59 6.74 5.19 -4.66
C GLN A 59 5.92 6.47 -4.72
N ARG A 60 6.58 7.58 -5.07
CA ARG A 60 5.95 8.90 -5.10
C ARG A 60 6.27 9.66 -6.37
N HIS A 61 5.30 10.47 -6.79
CA HIS A 61 5.50 11.54 -7.76
C HIS A 61 5.28 12.88 -7.05
N GLY A 62 6.39 13.53 -6.67
CA GLY A 62 6.34 14.66 -5.72
C GLY A 62 5.90 14.18 -4.34
N ASP A 63 4.90 14.85 -3.77
CA ASP A 63 4.36 14.52 -2.44
C ASP A 63 3.29 13.41 -2.47
N LEU A 64 2.88 12.93 -3.66
CA LEU A 64 1.80 11.96 -3.80
C LEU A 64 2.33 10.56 -4.01
N TYR A 65 1.87 9.64 -3.16
CA TYR A 65 2.07 8.21 -3.39
C TYR A 65 1.33 7.72 -4.63
N TYR A 66 1.94 6.76 -5.32
CA TYR A 66 1.28 5.96 -6.36
C TYR A 66 1.54 4.47 -6.11
N LEU A 67 0.78 3.62 -6.79
CA LEU A 67 0.91 2.18 -6.70
C LEU A 67 1.54 1.61 -7.97
N ASP A 68 2.75 1.05 -7.82
CA ASP A 68 3.37 0.18 -8.82
C ASP A 68 3.06 -1.28 -8.46
N LEU A 69 2.12 -1.88 -9.21
CA LEU A 69 1.62 -3.23 -8.93
C LEU A 69 2.72 -4.29 -9.00
N GLU A 70 3.68 -4.14 -9.91
CA GLU A 70 4.76 -5.11 -10.11
C GLU A 70 5.69 -5.12 -8.89
N LYS A 71 6.20 -3.96 -8.50
CA LYS A 71 7.10 -3.84 -7.33
C LYS A 71 6.41 -4.25 -6.02
N VAL A 72 5.14 -3.90 -5.86
CA VAL A 72 4.38 -4.34 -4.68
C VAL A 72 4.21 -5.85 -4.69
N ARG A 73 3.91 -6.46 -5.84
CA ARG A 73 3.78 -7.90 -5.96
C ARG A 73 5.08 -8.62 -5.63
N GLU A 74 6.21 -8.13 -6.14
CA GLU A 74 7.54 -8.66 -5.81
C GLU A 74 7.82 -8.61 -4.31
N PHE A 75 7.56 -7.46 -3.68
CA PHE A 75 7.70 -7.29 -2.24
C PHE A 75 6.84 -8.29 -1.44
N VAL A 76 5.56 -8.42 -1.79
CA VAL A 76 4.63 -9.33 -1.10
C VAL A 76 5.01 -10.80 -1.34
N GLN A 77 5.55 -11.12 -2.52
CA GLN A 77 6.04 -12.46 -2.83
C GLN A 77 7.26 -12.82 -1.98
N GLN A 78 8.20 -11.89 -1.75
CA GLN A 78 9.31 -12.10 -0.81
C GLN A 78 8.81 -12.37 0.61
N ALA A 79 7.79 -11.63 1.06
CA ALA A 79 7.16 -11.85 2.37
C ALA A 79 6.46 -13.22 2.47
N LYS A 80 5.97 -13.77 1.36
CA LYS A 80 5.39 -15.12 1.30
C LYS A 80 6.44 -16.21 1.44
N GLU A 81 7.57 -16.04 0.74
CA GLU A 81 8.64 -17.03 0.64
C GLU A 81 9.49 -17.11 1.89
N ASN A 82 9.63 -16.00 2.62
CA ASN A 82 10.35 -15.94 3.89
C ASN A 82 9.43 -15.45 5.02
N ASP A 83 9.05 -16.37 5.90
CA ASP A 83 8.18 -16.11 7.07
C ASP A 83 8.73 -15.00 8.01
N ASN A 84 10.05 -14.78 8.02
CA ASN A 84 10.71 -13.77 8.85
C ASN A 84 10.92 -12.42 8.15
N TYR A 85 10.65 -12.33 6.84
CA TYR A 85 10.98 -11.15 6.04
C TYR A 85 10.41 -9.86 6.61
N LEU A 86 9.13 -9.84 6.99
CA LEU A 86 8.48 -8.67 7.57
C LEU A 86 9.01 -8.34 8.97
N LEU A 87 9.45 -9.35 9.73
CA LEU A 87 10.06 -9.14 11.04
C LEU A 87 11.41 -8.46 10.87
N GLU A 88 12.30 -9.05 10.07
CA GLU A 88 13.64 -8.52 9.77
C GLU A 88 13.55 -7.09 9.21
N LEU A 89 12.60 -6.86 8.31
CA LEU A 89 12.35 -5.55 7.75
C LEU A 89 11.83 -4.57 8.80
N SER A 90 10.93 -4.99 9.70
CA SER A 90 10.46 -4.13 10.79
C SER A 90 11.58 -3.75 11.76
N GLU A 91 12.55 -4.63 12.00
CA GLU A 91 13.72 -4.37 12.86
C GLU A 91 14.72 -3.38 12.22
N LEU A 92 14.84 -3.41 10.90
CA LEU A 92 15.63 -2.45 10.12
C LEU A 92 14.94 -1.08 10.04
N LEU A 93 13.61 -1.06 10.01
CA LEU A 93 12.84 0.17 10.03
C LEU A 93 12.89 0.84 11.41
N LYS A 94 13.17 2.14 11.44
CA LYS A 94 13.02 2.94 12.66
C LYS A 94 11.53 3.05 13.02
N LYS A 95 11.23 3.21 14.31
CA LYS A 95 9.84 3.31 14.84
C LYS A 95 9.03 4.47 14.27
N ASP A 96 9.69 5.50 13.76
CA ASP A 96 9.11 6.67 13.11
C ASP A 96 8.80 6.43 11.62
N HIS A 97 9.21 5.30 11.05
CA HIS A 97 8.86 4.94 9.68
C HIS A 97 7.36 4.64 9.56
N PRO A 98 6.65 5.19 8.56
CA PRO A 98 5.20 5.05 8.44
C PRO A 98 4.73 3.59 8.27
N ALA A 99 5.54 2.73 7.65
CA ALA A 99 5.23 1.30 7.50
C ALA A 99 5.56 0.44 8.74
N TYR A 100 6.34 0.96 9.70
CA TYR A 100 6.90 0.16 10.81
C TYR A 100 5.80 -0.56 11.60
N GLN A 101 4.75 0.16 12.00
CA GLN A 101 3.67 -0.39 12.82
C GLN A 101 2.91 -1.49 12.09
N ILE A 102 2.61 -1.30 10.80
CA ILE A 102 1.88 -2.28 9.98
C ILE A 102 2.67 -3.58 9.89
N PHE A 103 3.96 -3.49 9.55
CA PHE A 103 4.80 -4.68 9.41
C PHE A 103 5.05 -5.36 10.75
N SER A 104 5.26 -4.60 11.83
CA SER A 104 5.45 -5.17 13.17
C SER A 104 4.21 -5.96 13.61
N VAL A 105 3.01 -5.39 13.44
CA VAL A 105 1.76 -6.07 13.80
C VAL A 105 1.59 -7.36 13.01
N LEU A 106 1.82 -7.32 11.69
CA LEU A 106 1.68 -8.50 10.86
C LEU A 106 2.75 -9.54 11.21
N ALA A 107 4.03 -9.15 11.34
CA ALA A 107 5.13 -10.04 11.68
C ALA A 107 4.92 -10.79 13.02
N LEU A 108 4.34 -10.12 14.01
CA LEU A 108 4.05 -10.69 15.33
C LEU A 108 2.77 -11.54 15.37
N SER A 109 1.92 -11.48 14.35
CA SER A 109 0.74 -12.34 14.26
C SER A 109 1.12 -13.81 14.05
N VAL A 110 0.24 -14.74 14.39
CA VAL A 110 0.48 -16.18 14.19
C VAL A 110 0.72 -16.49 12.70
N LYS A 111 1.55 -17.51 12.42
CA LYS A 111 2.01 -17.84 11.07
C LYS A 111 0.87 -17.97 10.08
N GLU A 112 -0.22 -18.64 10.47
CA GLU A 112 -1.40 -18.84 9.64
C GLU A 112 -2.05 -17.51 9.26
N THR A 113 -2.17 -16.57 10.21
CA THR A 113 -2.71 -15.22 9.96
C THR A 113 -1.84 -14.45 8.97
N ARG A 114 -0.52 -14.51 9.11
CA ARG A 114 0.42 -13.87 8.17
C ARG A 114 0.25 -14.41 6.77
N GLN A 115 0.32 -15.73 6.63
CA GLN A 115 0.23 -16.42 5.35
C GLN A 115 -1.13 -16.20 4.68
N CYS A 116 -2.24 -16.25 5.43
CA CYS A 116 -3.56 -15.95 4.89
C CYS A 116 -3.69 -14.49 4.43
N THR A 117 -3.11 -13.54 5.17
CA THR A 117 -3.10 -12.12 4.79
C THR A 117 -2.31 -11.90 3.49
N ILE A 118 -1.09 -12.44 3.42
CA ILE A 118 -0.21 -12.36 2.25
C ILE A 118 -0.84 -13.00 1.02
N ASN A 119 -1.39 -14.22 1.17
CA ASN A 119 -2.05 -14.92 0.06
C ASN A 119 -3.33 -14.20 -0.40
N THR A 120 -4.08 -13.60 0.53
CA THR A 120 -5.25 -12.78 0.17
C THR A 120 -4.85 -11.58 -0.67
N LEU A 121 -3.80 -10.86 -0.25
CA LEU A 121 -3.29 -9.71 -1.01
C LEU A 121 -2.81 -10.14 -2.40
N LEU A 122 -1.98 -11.18 -2.51
CA LEU A 122 -1.48 -11.67 -3.80
C LEU A 122 -2.61 -12.06 -4.75
N ARG A 123 -3.65 -12.76 -4.25
CA ARG A 123 -4.82 -13.10 -5.06
C ARG A 123 -5.50 -11.85 -5.63
N ILE A 124 -5.67 -10.81 -4.81
CA ILE A 124 -6.29 -9.56 -5.26
C ILE A 124 -5.42 -8.86 -6.29
N LEU A 125 -4.10 -8.78 -6.07
CA LEU A 125 -3.17 -8.20 -7.05
C LEU A 125 -3.21 -8.94 -8.39
N ASP A 126 -3.26 -10.28 -8.37
CA ASP A 126 -3.38 -11.10 -9.58
C ASP A 126 -4.72 -10.88 -10.31
N GLU A 127 -5.82 -10.68 -9.58
CA GLU A 127 -7.13 -10.34 -10.15
C GLU A 127 -7.12 -8.95 -10.80
N GLN A 128 -6.45 -7.98 -10.18
CA GLN A 128 -6.32 -6.61 -10.70
C GLN A 128 -5.47 -6.57 -11.97
N GLN A 129 -4.35 -7.31 -12.01
CA GLN A 129 -3.54 -7.43 -13.23
C GLN A 129 -4.36 -8.00 -14.39
N LYS A 130 -5.11 -9.09 -14.15
CA LYS A 130 -5.97 -9.70 -15.18
C LYS A 130 -7.05 -8.74 -15.69
N GLN A 131 -7.64 -7.94 -14.81
CA GLN A 131 -8.63 -6.92 -15.20
C GLN A 131 -8.00 -5.85 -16.09
N HIS A 132 -6.81 -5.37 -15.74
CA HIS A 132 -6.07 -4.40 -16.54
C HIS A 132 -5.74 -4.94 -17.94
N ASP A 133 -5.15 -6.14 -18.01
CA ASP A 133 -4.79 -6.79 -19.29
C ASP A 133 -6.01 -7.00 -20.21
N ASN A 134 -7.17 -7.34 -19.63
CA ASN A 134 -8.40 -7.50 -20.39
C ASN A 134 -8.92 -6.16 -20.94
N LEU A 135 -8.83 -5.08 -20.16
CA LEU A 135 -9.22 -3.74 -20.61
C LEU A 135 -8.29 -3.23 -21.72
N GLU A 136 -6.99 -3.49 -21.64
CA GLU A 136 -6.04 -3.14 -22.70
C GLU A 136 -6.35 -3.89 -24.00
N LYS A 137 -6.59 -5.20 -23.94
CA LYS A 137 -7.00 -5.99 -25.12
C LYS A 137 -8.29 -5.47 -25.74
N GLN A 138 -9.28 -5.09 -24.92
CA GLN A 138 -10.52 -4.49 -25.43
C GLN A 138 -10.26 -3.14 -26.08
N ARG A 139 -9.47 -2.27 -25.47
CA ARG A 139 -9.08 -0.97 -26.03
C ARG A 139 -8.42 -1.16 -27.39
N ASP A 140 -7.44 -2.06 -27.49
CA ASP A 140 -6.73 -2.34 -28.73
C ASP A 140 -7.71 -2.87 -29.80
N TYR A 141 -8.62 -3.78 -29.43
CA TYR A 141 -9.67 -4.27 -30.34
C TYR A 141 -10.55 -3.14 -30.91
N PHE A 142 -10.91 -2.13 -30.10
CA PHE A 142 -11.69 -0.98 -30.56
C PHE A 142 -10.89 -0.04 -31.48
N TRP A 143 -9.57 0.10 -31.30
CA TRP A 143 -8.73 0.96 -32.14
C TRP A 143 -8.36 0.37 -33.49
N PHE A 144 -8.43 -0.96 -33.67
CA PHE A 144 -8.20 -1.62 -34.96
C PHE A 144 -9.46 -1.71 -35.86
N GLN A 145 -10.58 -1.08 -35.48
CA GLN A 145 -11.84 -1.06 -36.25
C GLN A 145 -12.04 0.21 -37.11
N TYR A 146 -11.00 1.03 -37.31
CA TYR A 146 -11.05 2.24 -38.17
C TYR A 146 -9.92 2.28 -39.19
#